data_AF-Q2SLP1-F1
#
_entry.id   AF-Q2SLP1-F1
#
_cell.length_a   1.000
_cell.length_b   1.000
_cell.length_c   1.000
_cell.angle_alpha   90.00
_cell.angle_beta   90.00
_cell.angle_gamma   90.00
#
_symmetry.space_group_name_H-M   'P 1'
#
loop_
_entity.id
_entity.type
_entity.pdbx_description
1 polymer ?
#
loop_
_entity_poly.entity_id
_entity_poly.type
_entity_poly.pdbx_seq_one_letter_code
_entity_poly.pdbx_strand_id
1 'polypeptide(L)'
;MFGYKDYYRKLLGRINTMERTEREQTSDSNKALRTLRTAMFAGAAAIGLYALQFSAISQKTAVASVGLMVAGAFLLLGGVLGFIFGIPRTLQQEAGAADSQGAGYLANTNLEQISDWLTKMLVGVGLTQLTAMPSHLRVVTGYIAEGVGGGRDASIFALSVLLYFSIIGFLFGYLWTRLFLAGAFRQADQTALGTLSERMERANRDIEEIKKQTKMDAEAQNLVDRQLSPSFELPPAPQPELDEAIAAASPEAKAKIFYQTWKVRGESWRNNKQLMEKTIPVFRALVKADPDGRFHMNHGQLGFALKDKVTPEWEDALKELTCAIDIRGGNKEEGWRYYEFNRAICRINLDEAFRNNHPSAPPVRKAIVADLKEAIAHDFTDLIGANENIQAWMQLNHVSMADIAA
;
A
#
# COMPACT_ATOMS: atom_id res chain seq x y z
N MET A 1 32.81 12.80 11.72
CA MET A 1 32.82 11.81 10.61
C MET A 1 33.42 10.43 10.98
N PHE A 2 33.85 10.18 12.22
CA PHE A 2 34.55 8.93 12.62
C PHE A 2 33.66 7.82 13.23
N GLY A 3 32.40 8.08 13.60
CA GLY A 3 31.55 7.08 14.27
C GLY A 3 30.89 6.04 13.34
N TYR A 4 30.66 6.41 12.07
CA TYR A 4 29.90 5.57 11.13
C TYR A 4 30.72 4.35 10.65
N LYS A 5 32.01 4.53 10.38
CA LYS A 5 32.88 3.47 9.83
C LYS A 5 33.13 2.33 10.83
N ASP A 6 33.28 2.66 12.11
CA ASP A 6 33.48 1.68 13.18
C ASP A 6 32.18 0.94 13.56
N TYR A 7 31.03 1.62 13.45
CA TYR A 7 29.72 0.98 13.59
C TYR A 7 29.49 -0.08 12.51
N TYR A 8 29.73 0.24 11.23
CA TYR A 8 29.59 -0.71 10.13
C TYR A 8 30.58 -1.88 10.23
N ARG A 9 31.82 -1.64 10.68
CA ARG A 9 32.80 -2.72 10.89
C ARG A 9 32.37 -3.69 11.99
N LYS A 10 31.83 -3.19 13.11
CA LYS A 10 31.27 -4.04 14.18
C LYS A 10 30.01 -4.79 13.74
N LEU A 11 29.15 -4.14 12.94
CA LEU A 11 27.95 -4.74 12.39
C LEU A 11 28.29 -5.88 11.41
N LEU A 12 29.19 -5.64 10.45
CA LEU A 12 29.69 -6.64 9.51
C LEU A 12 30.42 -7.78 10.22
N GLY A 13 31.19 -7.49 11.28
CA GLY A 13 31.80 -8.50 12.12
C GLY A 13 30.76 -9.41 12.79
N ARG A 14 29.68 -8.84 13.34
CA ARG A 14 28.57 -9.61 13.93
C ARG A 14 27.82 -10.45 12.90
N ILE A 15 27.53 -9.88 11.71
CA ILE A 15 26.87 -10.60 10.62
C ILE A 15 27.71 -11.80 10.17
N ASN A 16 29.01 -11.61 9.93
CA ASN A 16 29.92 -12.70 9.57
C ASN A 16 30.02 -13.79 10.67
N THR A 17 29.99 -13.41 11.95
CA THR A 17 29.97 -14.40 13.04
C THR A 17 28.64 -15.15 13.13
N MET A 18 27.51 -14.50 12.88
CA MET A 18 26.19 -15.15 12.87
C MET A 18 26.08 -16.13 11.70
N GLU A 19 26.45 -15.71 10.49
CA GLU A 19 26.46 -16.58 9.30
C GLU A 19 27.40 -17.78 9.48
N ARG A 20 28.56 -17.58 10.13
CA ARG A 20 29.49 -18.68 10.41
C ARG A 20 28.91 -19.68 11.41
N THR A 21 28.27 -19.20 12.47
CA THR A 21 27.64 -20.06 13.49
C THR A 21 26.48 -20.87 12.89
N GLU A 22 25.64 -20.25 12.04
CA GLU A 22 24.55 -20.95 11.34
C GLU A 22 25.07 -21.99 10.34
N ARG A 23 26.14 -21.69 9.60
CA ARG A 23 26.80 -22.64 8.67
C ARG A 23 27.46 -23.81 9.41
N GLU A 24 28.08 -23.55 10.56
CA GLU A 24 28.69 -24.59 11.39
C GLU A 24 27.61 -25.51 12.00
N GLN A 25 26.51 -24.95 12.51
CA GLN A 25 25.40 -25.72 13.10
C GLN A 25 24.64 -26.57 12.07
N THR A 26 24.40 -26.05 10.87
CA THR A 26 23.80 -26.80 9.76
C THR A 26 24.74 -27.88 9.21
N SER A 27 26.05 -27.62 9.16
CA SER A 27 27.07 -28.60 8.81
C SER A 27 27.09 -29.79 9.77
N ASP A 28 27.06 -29.54 11.07
CA ASP A 28 27.18 -30.60 12.07
C ASP A 28 25.92 -31.47 12.16
N SER A 29 24.75 -30.86 11.95
CA SER A 29 23.47 -31.59 11.87
C SER A 29 23.41 -32.49 10.64
N ASN A 30 23.93 -32.04 9.49
CA ASN A 30 24.04 -32.86 8.28
C ASN A 30 25.04 -34.02 8.43
N LYS A 31 26.13 -33.83 9.16
CA LYS A 31 27.06 -34.92 9.51
C LYS A 31 26.37 -35.98 10.36
N ALA A 32 25.60 -35.58 11.39
CA ALA A 32 24.88 -36.51 12.25
C ALA A 32 23.88 -37.38 11.47
N LEU A 33 23.08 -36.78 10.58
CA LEU A 33 22.14 -37.54 9.72
C LEU A 33 22.86 -38.50 8.76
N ARG A 34 24.02 -38.11 8.22
CA ARG A 34 24.86 -39.00 7.40
C ARG A 34 25.38 -40.18 8.21
N THR A 35 25.85 -39.94 9.44
CA THR A 35 26.30 -40.99 10.35
C THR A 35 25.18 -42.00 10.66
N LEU A 36 23.97 -41.52 10.93
CA LEU A 36 22.82 -42.40 11.13
C LEU A 36 22.47 -43.20 9.88
N ARG A 37 22.57 -42.60 8.69
CA ARG A 37 22.38 -43.32 7.42
C ARG A 37 23.43 -44.40 7.20
N THR A 38 24.69 -44.12 7.51
CA THR A 38 25.74 -45.14 7.43
C THR A 38 25.51 -46.28 8.42
N ALA A 39 25.02 -45.97 9.63
CA ALA A 39 24.64 -46.99 10.61
C ALA A 39 23.48 -47.87 10.11
N MET A 40 22.44 -47.28 9.50
CA MET A 40 21.34 -48.05 8.88
C MET A 40 21.86 -49.07 7.85
N PHE A 41 22.75 -48.64 6.95
CA PHE A 41 23.34 -49.53 5.95
C PHE A 41 24.26 -50.59 6.57
N ALA A 42 25.02 -50.24 7.61
CA ALA A 42 25.86 -51.19 8.34
C ALA A 42 25.03 -52.29 9.02
N GLY A 43 23.89 -51.94 9.64
CA GLY A 43 22.95 -52.91 10.20
C GLY A 43 22.33 -53.81 9.14
N ALA A 44 21.98 -53.26 7.97
CA ALA A 44 21.45 -54.04 6.86
C ALA A 44 22.49 -55.02 6.31
N ALA A 45 23.75 -54.59 6.22
CA ALA A 45 24.86 -55.46 5.85
C ALA A 45 25.10 -56.57 6.89
N ALA A 46 24.96 -56.28 8.19
CA ALA A 46 25.05 -57.28 9.25
C ALA A 46 23.97 -58.37 9.13
N ILE A 47 22.76 -58.02 8.67
CA ILE A 47 21.71 -59.01 8.37
C ILE A 47 22.13 -59.92 7.21
N GLY A 48 22.71 -59.35 6.16
CA GLY A 48 23.25 -60.12 5.04
C GLY A 48 24.37 -61.06 5.47
N LEU A 49 25.30 -60.59 6.32
CA LEU A 49 26.37 -61.39 6.88
C LEU A 49 25.84 -62.54 7.75
N TYR A 50 24.81 -62.26 8.57
CA TYR A 50 24.14 -63.29 9.35
C TYR A 50 23.54 -64.38 8.47
N ALA A 51 22.90 -64.00 7.36
CA ALA A 51 22.34 -64.96 6.41
C ALA A 51 23.40 -65.86 5.74
N LEU A 52 24.68 -65.47 5.68
CA LEU A 52 25.73 -66.29 5.06
C LEU A 52 26.05 -67.57 5.82
N GLN A 53 25.65 -67.69 7.09
CA GLN A 53 25.90 -68.90 7.89
C GLN A 53 25.12 -70.13 7.41
N PHE A 54 24.04 -69.92 6.65
CA PHE A 54 23.22 -71.00 6.10
C PHE A 54 23.85 -71.56 4.83
N SER A 55 23.75 -72.87 4.56
CA SER A 55 24.37 -73.48 3.38
C SER A 55 23.52 -73.33 2.12
N ALA A 56 22.20 -73.49 2.23
CA ALA A 56 21.27 -73.42 1.12
C ALA A 56 20.94 -71.98 0.70
N ILE A 57 21.04 -71.68 -0.59
CA ILE A 57 20.76 -70.34 -1.15
C ILE A 57 19.35 -69.87 -0.81
N SER A 58 18.35 -70.76 -0.88
CA SER A 58 16.96 -70.45 -0.53
C SER A 58 16.79 -70.00 0.92
N GLN A 59 17.52 -70.61 1.85
CA GLN A 59 17.52 -70.23 3.26
C GLN A 59 18.22 -68.88 3.48
N LYS A 60 19.38 -68.65 2.82
CA LYS A 60 20.08 -67.35 2.88
C LYS A 60 19.17 -66.21 2.45
N THR A 61 18.49 -66.36 1.31
CA THR A 61 17.60 -65.33 0.78
C THR A 61 16.38 -65.11 1.66
N ALA A 62 15.80 -66.17 2.22
CA ALA A 62 14.67 -66.07 3.13
C ALA A 62 15.06 -65.31 4.41
N VAL A 63 16.13 -65.72 5.08
CA VAL A 63 16.62 -65.07 6.32
C VAL A 63 16.98 -63.60 6.07
N ALA A 64 17.68 -63.30 4.98
CA ALA A 64 18.01 -61.92 4.62
C ALA A 64 16.75 -61.07 4.37
N SER A 65 15.77 -61.59 3.61
CA SER A 65 14.52 -60.88 3.32
C SER A 65 13.67 -60.62 4.57
N VAL A 66 13.52 -61.62 5.44
CA VAL A 66 12.76 -61.51 6.70
C VAL A 66 13.47 -60.55 7.64
N GLY A 67 14.79 -60.69 7.80
CA GLY A 67 15.59 -59.78 8.63
C GLY A 67 15.50 -58.32 8.16
N LEU A 68 15.59 -58.07 6.85
CA LEU A 68 15.46 -56.73 6.29
C LEU A 68 14.05 -56.15 6.45
N MET A 69 13.00 -56.97 6.30
CA MET A 69 11.62 -56.52 6.52
C MET A 69 11.38 -56.15 7.99
N VAL A 70 11.87 -56.97 8.92
CA VAL A 70 11.81 -56.70 10.36
C VAL A 70 12.60 -55.43 10.70
N ALA A 71 13.82 -55.29 10.18
CA ALA A 71 14.62 -54.09 10.33
C ALA A 71 13.88 -52.84 9.84
N GLY A 72 13.29 -52.89 8.65
CA GLY A 72 12.50 -51.79 8.09
C GLY A 72 11.28 -51.43 8.95
N ALA A 73 10.56 -52.43 9.45
CA ALA A 73 9.39 -52.21 10.32
C ALA A 73 9.77 -51.48 11.62
N PHE A 74 10.83 -51.93 12.30
CA PHE A 74 11.30 -51.31 13.53
C PHE A 74 11.97 -49.95 13.30
N LEU A 75 12.64 -49.76 12.16
CA LEU A 75 13.14 -48.46 11.73
C LEU A 75 12.02 -47.44 11.55
N LEU A 76 10.91 -47.83 10.90
CA LEU A 76 9.75 -46.96 10.73
C LEU A 76 9.06 -46.68 12.06
N LEU A 77 8.89 -47.70 12.92
CA LEU A 77 8.29 -47.53 14.24
C LEU A 77 9.10 -46.57 15.10
N GLY A 78 10.42 -46.77 15.14
CA GLY A 78 11.35 -45.83 15.76
C GLY A 78 11.22 -44.43 15.15
N GLY A 79 11.21 -44.33 13.82
CA GLY A 79 11.09 -43.07 13.08
C GLY A 79 9.85 -42.25 13.40
N VAL A 80 8.69 -42.90 13.50
CA VAL A 80 7.43 -42.23 13.90
C VAL A 80 7.51 -41.72 15.33
N LEU A 81 8.06 -42.52 16.26
CA LEU A 81 8.26 -42.07 17.64
C LEU A 81 9.25 -40.91 17.69
N GLY A 82 10.37 -41.02 16.98
CA GLY A 82 11.35 -39.93 16.84
C GLY A 82 10.72 -38.66 16.30
N PHE A 83 9.88 -38.79 15.27
CA PHE A 83 9.14 -37.67 14.69
C PHE A 83 8.24 -36.98 15.73
N ILE A 84 7.43 -37.73 16.47
CA ILE A 84 6.54 -37.18 17.51
C ILE A 84 7.37 -36.42 18.56
N PHE A 85 8.39 -37.07 19.12
CA PHE A 85 9.26 -36.47 20.13
C PHE A 85 10.11 -35.29 19.61
N GLY A 86 10.34 -35.23 18.30
CA GLY A 86 11.13 -34.20 17.64
C GLY A 86 10.36 -32.90 17.34
N ILE A 87 9.03 -32.89 17.48
CA ILE A 87 8.21 -31.69 17.23
C ILE A 87 8.54 -30.61 18.29
N PRO A 88 8.93 -29.39 17.87
CA PRO A 88 9.23 -28.29 18.80
C PRO A 88 7.96 -27.81 19.54
N ARG A 89 8.08 -27.54 20.86
CA ARG A 89 6.94 -27.21 21.74
C ARG A 89 6.87 -25.73 22.19
N THR A 90 7.55 -24.83 21.48
CA THR A 90 7.83 -23.47 21.98
C THR A 90 7.72 -22.36 20.94
N LEU A 91 7.19 -22.63 19.74
CA LEU A 91 7.09 -21.59 18.71
C LEU A 91 6.15 -20.43 19.10
N GLN A 92 5.35 -20.58 20.16
CA GLN A 92 4.41 -19.57 20.63
C GLN A 92 4.99 -18.62 21.69
N GLN A 93 6.05 -18.99 22.41
CA GLN A 93 6.51 -18.20 23.57
C GLN A 93 7.46 -17.05 23.18
N GLU A 94 8.14 -17.15 22.03
CA GLU A 94 9.01 -16.07 21.51
C GLU A 94 8.21 -14.99 20.75
N ALA A 95 6.99 -15.28 20.30
CA ALA A 95 6.10 -14.29 19.67
C ALA A 95 5.34 -13.39 20.67
N GLY A 96 5.40 -13.70 21.97
CA GLY A 96 4.66 -12.99 23.02
C GLY A 96 5.43 -11.87 23.73
N ALA A 97 6.70 -11.61 23.37
CA ALA A 97 7.56 -10.63 24.04
C ALA A 97 7.91 -9.40 23.20
N ALA A 98 7.40 -9.30 21.96
CA ALA A 98 7.46 -8.09 21.15
C ALA A 98 6.07 -7.44 21.11
N ASP A 99 6.06 -6.15 21.42
CA ASP A 99 4.92 -5.30 21.70
C ASP A 99 3.80 -5.32 20.63
N SER A 100 2.59 -5.14 21.15
CA SER A 100 1.27 -4.87 20.56
C SER A 100 1.11 -4.44 19.08
N GLN A 101 -0.02 -4.89 18.51
CA GLN A 101 -0.67 -4.48 17.24
C GLN A 101 -0.17 -5.11 15.92
N GLY A 102 -0.47 -6.38 15.72
CA GLY A 102 -0.50 -7.00 14.40
C GLY A 102 -1.15 -8.37 14.52
N ALA A 103 -2.22 -8.62 13.77
CA ALA A 103 -3.01 -9.85 13.84
C ALA A 103 -2.09 -11.08 13.77
N GLY A 104 -1.93 -11.73 14.94
CA GLY A 104 -1.07 -12.88 15.11
C GLY A 104 -1.54 -14.01 14.22
N TYR A 105 -0.77 -14.29 13.17
CA TYR A 105 -0.89 -15.54 12.44
C TYR A 105 -0.49 -16.65 13.41
N LEU A 106 -1.48 -17.30 13.98
CA LEU A 106 -1.31 -18.48 14.81
C LEU A 106 -0.79 -19.58 13.88
N ALA A 107 0.51 -19.83 13.92
CA ALA A 107 1.08 -21.06 13.38
C ALA A 107 0.21 -22.24 13.84
N ASN A 108 -0.12 -23.15 12.93
CA ASN A 108 -1.04 -24.24 13.20
C ASN A 108 -0.43 -25.20 14.26
N THR A 109 -0.80 -25.02 15.53
CA THR A 109 -0.26 -25.76 16.70
C THR A 109 -0.87 -27.15 16.87
N ASN A 110 -1.74 -27.59 15.96
CA ASN A 110 -2.43 -28.87 16.07
C ASN A 110 -1.44 -30.05 16.20
N LEU A 111 -0.35 -30.06 15.42
CA LEU A 111 0.65 -31.14 15.50
C LEU A 111 1.46 -31.10 16.80
N GLU A 112 1.73 -29.90 17.33
CA GLU A 112 2.42 -29.70 18.60
C GLU A 112 1.58 -30.22 19.77
N GLN A 113 0.30 -29.86 19.82
CA GLN A 113 -0.63 -30.30 20.87
C GLN A 113 -0.86 -31.81 20.84
N ILE A 114 -1.12 -32.37 19.66
CA ILE A 114 -1.32 -33.82 19.50
C ILE A 114 -0.05 -34.57 19.91
N SER A 115 1.13 -34.07 19.53
CA SER A 115 2.41 -34.67 19.92
C SER A 115 2.66 -34.61 21.42
N ASP A 116 2.39 -33.48 22.08
CA ASP A 116 2.57 -33.33 23.52
C ASP A 116 1.64 -34.28 24.30
N TRP A 117 0.36 -34.34 23.92
CA TRP A 117 -0.59 -35.28 24.51
C TRP A 117 -0.16 -36.73 24.30
N LEU A 118 0.21 -37.10 23.07
CA LEU A 118 0.64 -38.46 22.74
C LEU A 118 1.93 -38.85 23.45
N THR A 119 2.90 -37.94 23.57
CA THR A 119 4.16 -38.19 24.28
C THR A 119 3.91 -38.43 25.76
N LYS A 120 3.03 -37.64 26.39
CA LYS A 120 2.64 -37.84 27.81
C LYS A 120 1.98 -39.20 28.02
N MET A 121 1.09 -39.60 27.12
CA MET A 121 0.45 -40.93 27.18
C MET A 121 1.45 -42.07 26.97
N LEU A 122 2.37 -41.96 26.00
CA LEU A 122 3.37 -42.98 25.73
C LEU A 122 4.34 -43.16 26.90
N VAL A 123 4.85 -42.08 27.48
CA VAL A 123 5.75 -42.13 28.64
C VAL A 123 5.00 -42.62 29.89
N GLY A 124 3.78 -42.14 30.12
CA GLY A 124 2.96 -42.52 31.27
C GLY A 124 2.56 -43.99 31.28
N VAL A 125 2.02 -44.49 30.17
CA VAL A 125 1.64 -45.92 30.02
C VAL A 125 2.89 -46.81 29.91
N GLY A 126 3.96 -46.33 29.25
CA GLY A 126 5.22 -47.07 29.16
C GLY A 126 5.86 -47.32 30.53
N LEU A 127 5.80 -46.34 31.44
CA LEU A 127 6.36 -46.48 32.78
C LEU A 127 5.63 -47.53 33.63
N THR A 128 4.31 -47.64 33.50
CA THR A 128 3.52 -48.61 34.26
C THR A 128 3.65 -50.03 33.70
N GLN A 129 3.89 -50.17 32.39
CA GLN A 129 4.05 -51.47 31.71
C GLN A 129 5.50 -51.95 31.59
N LEU A 130 6.47 -51.19 32.11
CA LEU A 130 7.91 -51.48 31.95
C LEU A 130 8.28 -52.86 32.51
N THR A 131 7.62 -53.30 33.59
CA THR A 131 7.85 -54.61 34.22
C THR A 131 7.39 -55.79 33.35
N ALA A 132 6.41 -55.58 32.46
CA ALA A 132 5.93 -56.57 31.51
C ALA A 132 6.73 -56.57 30.20
N MET A 133 7.55 -55.55 29.94
CA MET A 133 8.26 -55.39 28.67
C MET A 133 9.18 -56.58 28.31
N PRO A 134 9.97 -57.18 29.24
CA PRO A 134 10.84 -58.29 28.90
C PRO A 134 10.09 -59.54 28.41
N SER A 135 8.89 -59.83 28.92
CA SER A 135 8.11 -61.00 28.48
C SER A 135 7.56 -60.79 27.07
N HIS A 136 7.02 -59.61 26.77
CA HIS A 136 6.54 -59.26 25.43
C HIS A 136 7.66 -59.27 24.40
N LEU A 137 8.84 -58.75 24.74
CA LEU A 137 10.00 -58.81 23.86
C LEU A 137 10.41 -60.25 23.53
N ARG A 138 10.42 -61.15 24.51
CA ARG A 138 10.74 -62.57 24.27
C ARG A 138 9.74 -63.24 23.32
N VAL A 139 8.46 -62.90 23.44
CA VAL A 139 7.40 -63.42 22.55
C VAL A 139 7.63 -62.94 21.12
N VAL A 140 7.81 -61.62 20.93
CA VAL A 140 8.04 -61.02 19.60
C VAL A 140 9.33 -61.53 18.97
N THR A 141 10.43 -61.61 19.73
CA THR A 141 11.70 -62.11 19.20
C THR A 141 11.67 -63.60 18.93
N GLY A 142 10.86 -64.39 19.66
CA GLY A 142 10.60 -65.80 19.35
C GLY A 142 9.96 -65.98 17.98
N TYR A 143 8.90 -65.22 17.66
CA TYR A 143 8.28 -65.26 16.33
C TYR A 143 9.24 -64.84 15.21
N ILE A 144 10.05 -63.81 15.44
CA ILE A 144 11.04 -63.37 14.45
C ILE A 144 12.15 -64.43 14.30
N ALA A 145 12.59 -65.07 15.39
CA ALA A 145 13.65 -66.07 15.41
C ALA A 145 13.32 -67.26 14.50
N GLU A 146 12.07 -67.72 14.48
CA GLU A 146 11.60 -68.77 13.58
C GLU A 146 11.78 -68.36 12.10
N GLY A 147 11.47 -67.11 11.76
CA GLY A 147 11.61 -66.57 10.41
C GLY A 147 13.05 -66.31 9.95
N VAL A 148 14.00 -66.19 10.88
CA VAL A 148 15.44 -65.97 10.58
C VAL A 148 16.30 -67.22 10.74
N GLY A 149 15.67 -68.40 10.80
CA GLY A 149 16.33 -69.70 10.69
C GLY A 149 16.27 -70.58 11.94
N GLY A 150 15.64 -70.13 13.04
CA GLY A 150 15.32 -70.96 14.21
C GLY A 150 16.51 -71.53 14.99
N GLY A 151 17.73 -71.07 14.71
CA GLY A 151 18.96 -71.49 15.40
C GLY A 151 19.04 -71.02 16.86
N ARG A 152 20.03 -71.54 17.61
CA ARG A 152 20.26 -71.16 19.03
C ARG A 152 20.54 -69.67 19.23
N ASP A 153 21.03 -69.01 18.19
CA ASP A 153 21.41 -67.60 18.09
C ASP A 153 20.31 -66.71 17.47
N ALA A 154 19.28 -67.30 16.86
CA ALA A 154 18.24 -66.58 16.11
C ALA A 154 17.45 -65.58 16.97
N SER A 155 17.12 -65.94 18.21
CA SER A 155 16.41 -65.05 19.14
C SER A 155 17.25 -63.85 19.59
N ILE A 156 18.57 -64.05 19.73
CA ILE A 156 19.51 -62.97 20.08
C ILE A 156 19.64 -62.03 18.89
N PHE A 157 19.82 -62.58 17.69
CA PHE A 157 19.89 -61.80 16.46
C PHE A 157 18.61 -61.00 16.21
N ALA A 158 17.43 -61.63 16.35
CA ALA A 158 16.13 -60.96 16.25
C ALA A 158 15.99 -59.80 17.24
N LEU A 159 16.39 -60.00 18.50
CA LEU A 159 16.37 -58.94 19.51
C LEU A 159 17.32 -57.80 19.15
N SER A 160 18.53 -58.11 18.67
CA SER A 160 19.51 -57.12 18.25
C SER A 160 19.02 -56.28 17.07
N VAL A 161 18.43 -56.90 16.04
CA VAL A 161 17.85 -56.21 14.88
C VAL A 161 16.71 -55.28 15.32
N LEU A 162 15.79 -55.78 16.16
CA LEU A 162 14.68 -55.01 16.70
C LEU A 162 15.17 -53.75 17.41
N LEU A 163 16.09 -53.89 18.38
CA LEU A 163 16.59 -52.77 19.18
C LEU A 163 17.42 -51.80 18.33
N TYR A 164 18.31 -52.33 17.49
CA TYR A 164 19.21 -51.52 16.66
C TYR A 164 18.43 -50.61 15.71
N PHE A 165 17.49 -51.17 14.95
CA PHE A 165 16.72 -50.40 13.99
C PHE A 165 15.67 -49.50 14.65
N SER A 166 15.09 -49.90 15.79
CA SER A 166 14.21 -49.00 16.57
C SER A 166 14.94 -47.75 17.06
N ILE A 167 16.16 -47.90 17.60
CA ILE A 167 16.96 -46.78 18.11
C ILE A 167 17.41 -45.87 16.97
N ILE A 168 17.91 -46.43 15.87
CA ILE A 168 18.35 -45.63 14.73
C ILE A 168 17.18 -44.92 14.06
N GLY A 169 16.05 -45.59 13.93
CA GLY A 169 14.81 -45.00 13.43
C GLY A 169 14.40 -43.81 14.29
N PHE A 170 14.37 -43.99 15.61
CA PHE A 170 14.06 -42.93 16.57
C PHE A 170 14.99 -41.72 16.43
N LEU A 171 16.31 -41.95 16.47
CA LEU A 171 17.28 -40.86 16.35
C LEU A 171 17.18 -40.15 15.00
N PHE A 172 16.95 -40.89 13.92
CA PHE A 172 16.78 -40.32 12.59
C PHE A 172 15.52 -39.46 12.50
N GLY A 173 14.36 -39.99 12.90
CA GLY A 173 13.09 -39.26 12.90
C GLY A 173 13.15 -38.01 13.79
N TYR A 174 13.77 -38.14 14.97
CA TYR A 174 13.95 -37.04 15.91
C TYR A 174 14.79 -35.90 15.34
N LEU A 175 15.99 -36.22 14.83
CA LEU A 175 16.89 -35.21 14.26
C LEU A 175 16.32 -34.61 12.98
N TRP A 176 15.66 -35.43 12.14
CA TRP A 176 15.02 -34.97 10.91
C TRP A 176 13.93 -33.93 11.22
N THR A 177 13.00 -34.25 12.12
CA THR A 177 11.93 -33.33 12.51
C THR A 177 12.50 -32.05 13.10
N ARG A 178 13.48 -32.17 14.00
CA ARG A 178 14.04 -31.00 14.68
C ARG A 178 14.83 -30.08 13.75
N LEU A 179 15.47 -30.61 12.72
CA LEU A 179 16.28 -29.83 11.79
C LEU A 179 15.45 -29.23 10.65
N PHE A 180 14.58 -30.03 10.01
CA PHE A 180 13.90 -29.63 8.79
C PHE A 180 12.53 -28.99 9.06
N LEU A 181 11.72 -29.56 9.96
CA LEU A 181 10.36 -29.04 10.20
C LEU A 181 10.42 -27.68 10.93
N ALA A 182 11.31 -27.56 11.92
CA ALA A 182 11.51 -26.29 12.63
C ALA A 182 12.08 -25.20 11.71
N GLY A 183 13.00 -25.54 10.80
CA GLY A 183 13.54 -24.61 9.81
C GLY A 183 12.49 -24.14 8.80
N ALA A 184 11.66 -25.07 8.29
CA ALA A 184 10.59 -24.75 7.34
C ALA A 184 9.54 -23.80 7.92
N PHE A 185 9.13 -24.00 9.18
CA PHE A 185 8.20 -23.10 9.84
C PHE A 185 8.78 -21.71 10.07
N ARG A 186 10.02 -21.62 10.56
CA ARG A 186 10.69 -20.31 10.76
C ARG A 186 10.80 -19.52 9.46
N GLN A 187 11.13 -20.18 8.35
CA GLN A 187 11.23 -19.50 7.05
C GLN A 187 9.87 -19.00 6.54
N ALA A 188 8.81 -19.79 6.71
CA ALA A 188 7.45 -19.39 6.34
C ALA A 188 6.98 -18.18 7.17
N ASP A 189 7.23 -18.21 8.48
CA ASP A 189 6.87 -17.11 9.40
C ASP A 189 7.64 -15.83 9.08
N GLN A 190 8.95 -15.91 8.83
CA GLN A 190 9.77 -14.76 8.44
C GLN A 190 9.30 -14.11 7.14
N THR A 191 8.93 -14.94 6.15
CA THR A 191 8.41 -14.43 4.87
C THR A 191 7.07 -13.73 5.06
N ALA A 192 6.16 -14.32 5.83
CA ALA A 192 4.87 -13.71 6.13
C ALA A 192 5.01 -12.38 6.88
N LEU A 193 5.89 -12.33 7.91
CA LEU A 193 6.18 -11.10 8.66
C LEU A 193 6.80 -10.01 7.78
N GLY A 194 7.72 -10.37 6.86
CA GLY A 194 8.29 -9.44 5.90
C GLY A 194 7.24 -8.79 5.02
N THR A 195 6.34 -9.60 4.42
CA THR A 195 5.27 -9.06 3.57
C THR A 195 4.27 -8.19 4.34
N LEU A 196 4.00 -8.50 5.61
CA LEU A 196 3.13 -7.69 6.46
C LEU A 196 3.78 -6.35 6.81
N SER A 197 5.07 -6.37 7.17
CA SER A 197 5.84 -5.15 7.48
C SER A 197 5.90 -4.22 6.28
N GLU A 198 6.16 -4.73 5.07
CA GLU A 198 6.16 -3.93 3.83
C GLU A 198 4.80 -3.27 3.55
N ARG A 199 3.70 -4.01 3.77
CA ARG A 199 2.33 -3.48 3.62
C ARG A 199 2.05 -2.39 4.66
N MET A 200 2.48 -2.60 5.90
CA MET A 200 2.28 -1.63 6.98
C MET A 200 3.08 -0.35 6.75
N GLU A 201 4.33 -0.46 6.27
CA GLU A 201 5.12 0.71 5.88
C GLU A 201 4.49 1.48 4.72
N ARG A 202 3.96 0.77 3.72
CA ARG A 202 3.26 1.43 2.60
C ARG A 202 2.01 2.16 3.08
N ALA A 203 1.18 1.51 3.89
CA ALA A 203 -0.01 2.14 4.47
C ALA A 203 0.34 3.36 5.33
N ASN A 204 1.41 3.30 6.12
CA ASN A 204 1.87 4.45 6.91
C ASN A 204 2.32 5.62 6.03
N ARG A 205 3.01 5.36 4.91
CA ARG A 205 3.38 6.43 3.95
C ARG A 205 2.14 7.07 3.33
N ASP A 206 1.18 6.27 2.87
CA ASP A 206 -0.06 6.77 2.27
C ASP A 206 -0.86 7.62 3.29
N ILE A 207 -0.91 7.21 4.56
CA ILE A 207 -1.55 7.96 5.64
C ILE A 207 -0.86 9.32 5.87
N GLU A 208 0.47 9.35 5.91
CA GLU A 208 1.20 10.61 6.12
C GLU A 208 1.04 11.57 4.92
N GLU A 209 0.96 11.05 3.70
CA GLU A 209 0.67 11.86 2.50
C GLU A 209 -0.74 12.46 2.55
N ILE A 210 -1.75 11.65 2.90
CA ILE A 210 -3.14 12.12 3.05
C ILE A 210 -3.25 13.18 4.14
N LYS A 211 -2.60 12.98 5.30
CA LYS A 211 -2.59 13.97 6.39
C LYS A 211 -1.95 15.29 5.95
N LYS A 212 -0.83 15.21 5.22
CA LYS A 212 -0.15 16.40 4.68
C LYS A 212 -1.07 17.15 3.73
N GLN A 213 -1.70 16.47 2.78
CA GLN A 213 -2.62 17.10 1.84
C GLN A 213 -3.83 17.70 2.56
N THR A 214 -4.41 16.98 3.53
CA THR A 214 -5.56 17.46 4.32
C THR A 214 -5.22 18.75 5.08
N LYS A 215 -4.00 18.86 5.60
CA LYS A 215 -3.52 20.07 6.27
C LYS A 215 -3.40 21.25 5.31
N MET A 216 -2.84 21.03 4.11
CA MET A 216 -2.71 22.05 3.07
C MET A 216 -4.08 22.53 2.58
N ASP A 217 -5.02 21.61 2.39
CA ASP A 217 -6.40 21.92 1.99
C ASP A 217 -7.14 22.74 3.06
N ALA A 218 -6.97 22.36 4.34
CA ALA A 218 -7.54 23.09 5.46
C ALA A 218 -6.95 24.51 5.60
N GLU A 219 -5.64 24.66 5.38
CA GLU A 219 -4.95 25.95 5.39
C GLU A 219 -5.48 26.88 4.29
N ALA A 220 -5.58 26.38 3.06
CA ALA A 220 -6.16 27.12 1.95
C ALA A 220 -7.61 27.55 2.23
N GLN A 221 -8.44 26.64 2.75
CA GLN A 221 -9.82 26.94 3.12
C GLN A 221 -9.90 28.01 4.21
N ASN A 222 -9.06 27.93 5.26
CA ASN A 222 -9.05 28.91 6.34
C ASN A 222 -8.67 30.31 5.85
N LEU A 223 -7.70 30.42 4.94
CA LEU A 223 -7.29 31.70 4.35
C LEU A 223 -8.39 32.28 3.45
N VAL A 224 -9.09 31.44 2.69
CA VAL A 224 -10.25 31.84 1.88
C VAL A 224 -11.40 32.33 2.76
N ASP A 225 -11.71 31.61 3.84
CA ASP A 225 -12.76 32.01 4.78
C ASP A 225 -12.42 33.34 5.47
N ARG A 226 -11.16 33.52 5.88
CA ARG A 226 -10.63 34.78 6.41
C ARG A 226 -10.71 35.92 5.38
N GLN A 227 -10.47 35.62 4.11
CA GLN A 227 -10.54 36.61 3.02
C GLN A 227 -11.97 37.05 2.72
N LEU A 228 -12.92 36.11 2.65
CA LEU A 228 -14.32 36.39 2.31
C LEU A 228 -15.10 36.97 3.50
N SER A 229 -14.76 36.55 4.72
CA SER A 229 -15.41 36.96 5.97
C SER A 229 -14.38 37.40 7.03
N PRO A 230 -13.60 38.48 6.77
CA PRO A 230 -12.63 38.99 7.73
C PRO A 230 -13.31 39.49 8.99
N SER A 231 -12.67 39.28 10.14
CA SER A 231 -13.08 39.82 11.44
C SER A 231 -12.15 40.96 11.85
N PHE A 232 -12.52 41.71 12.89
CA PHE A 232 -11.63 42.73 13.44
C PHE A 232 -10.28 42.17 13.91
N GLU A 233 -10.29 40.94 14.44
CA GLU A 233 -9.10 40.24 14.94
C GLU A 233 -8.26 39.60 13.81
N LEU A 234 -8.90 39.30 12.67
CA LEU A 234 -8.27 38.64 11.53
C LEU A 234 -8.52 39.47 10.25
N PRO A 235 -7.60 40.40 9.89
CA PRO A 235 -7.72 41.16 8.66
C PRO A 235 -7.67 40.25 7.43
N PRO A 236 -8.09 40.71 6.24
CA PRO A 236 -8.04 39.92 5.01
C PRO A 236 -6.68 39.25 4.77
N ALA A 237 -6.69 38.08 4.15
CA ALA A 237 -5.46 37.32 3.93
C ALA A 237 -4.56 38.03 2.90
N PRO A 238 -3.24 38.15 3.16
CA PRO A 238 -2.31 38.69 2.17
C PRO A 238 -2.32 37.88 0.87
N GLN A 239 -2.23 38.55 -0.28
CA GLN A 239 -2.24 37.88 -1.59
C GLN A 239 -1.19 36.76 -1.73
N PRO A 240 0.08 36.94 -1.30
CA PRO A 240 1.07 35.87 -1.42
C PRO A 240 0.72 34.61 -0.63
N GLU A 241 0.09 34.76 0.55
CA GLU A 241 -0.36 33.62 1.37
C GLU A 241 -1.52 32.88 0.69
N LEU A 242 -2.48 33.60 0.10
CA LEU A 242 -3.56 33.00 -0.69
C LEU A 242 -3.01 32.25 -1.90
N ASP A 243 -2.08 32.86 -2.64
CA ASP A 243 -1.45 32.27 -3.81
C ASP A 243 -0.74 30.95 -3.46
N GLU A 244 0.07 30.95 -2.41
CA GLU A 244 0.82 29.78 -1.96
C GLU A 244 -0.12 28.66 -1.48
N ALA A 245 -1.05 28.98 -0.60
CA ALA A 245 -1.95 27.98 -0.02
C ALA A 245 -2.89 27.38 -1.07
N ILE A 246 -3.47 28.20 -1.95
CA ILE A 246 -4.35 27.71 -3.01
C ILE A 246 -3.56 26.91 -4.04
N ALA A 247 -2.34 27.32 -4.41
CA ALA A 247 -1.51 26.54 -5.33
C ALA A 247 -1.22 25.13 -4.79
N ALA A 248 -0.97 25.03 -3.48
CA ALA A 248 -0.61 23.80 -2.78
C ALA A 248 -1.81 22.88 -2.47
N ALA A 249 -3.04 23.42 -2.52
CA ALA A 249 -4.27 22.67 -2.28
C ALA A 249 -4.57 21.61 -3.36
N SER A 250 -5.31 20.59 -2.97
CA SER A 250 -5.78 19.51 -3.85
C SER A 250 -6.73 20.03 -4.93
N PRO A 251 -6.89 19.32 -6.06
CA PRO A 251 -7.88 19.66 -7.08
C PRO A 251 -9.31 19.80 -6.51
N GLU A 252 -9.69 18.92 -5.60
CA GLU A 252 -11.00 18.92 -4.93
C GLU A 252 -11.17 20.16 -4.05
N ALA A 253 -10.13 20.53 -3.29
CA ALA A 253 -10.14 21.75 -2.48
C ALA A 253 -10.22 23.00 -3.35
N LYS A 254 -9.46 23.07 -4.46
CA LYS A 254 -9.53 24.18 -5.43
C LYS A 254 -10.93 24.33 -6.03
N ALA A 255 -11.59 23.22 -6.40
CA ALA A 255 -12.95 23.24 -6.92
C ALA A 255 -13.96 23.75 -5.88
N LYS A 256 -13.82 23.33 -4.62
CA LYS A 256 -14.64 23.82 -3.51
C LYS A 256 -14.44 25.33 -3.27
N ILE A 257 -13.18 25.79 -3.24
CA ILE A 257 -12.81 27.20 -3.09
C ILE A 257 -13.41 28.03 -4.23
N PHE A 258 -13.30 27.56 -5.48
CA PHE A 258 -13.93 28.21 -6.63
C PHE A 258 -15.44 28.34 -6.44
N TYR A 259 -16.15 27.25 -6.13
CA TYR A 259 -17.61 27.27 -5.99
C TYR A 259 -18.07 28.22 -4.88
N GLN A 260 -17.40 28.19 -3.72
CA GLN A 260 -17.68 29.11 -2.62
C GLN A 260 -17.49 30.57 -3.04
N THR A 261 -16.37 30.88 -3.68
CA THR A 261 -16.02 32.24 -4.11
C THR A 261 -16.98 32.74 -5.21
N TRP A 262 -17.31 31.87 -6.16
CA TRP A 262 -18.29 32.11 -7.22
C TRP A 262 -19.66 32.44 -6.64
N LYS A 263 -20.14 31.67 -5.67
CA LYS A 263 -21.41 31.90 -4.99
C LYS A 263 -21.43 33.27 -4.31
N VAL A 264 -20.39 33.59 -3.53
CA VAL A 264 -20.27 34.90 -2.86
C VAL A 264 -20.31 36.04 -3.87
N ARG A 265 -19.56 35.95 -4.97
CA ARG A 265 -19.59 36.97 -6.03
C ARG A 265 -20.99 37.11 -6.64
N GLY A 266 -21.61 36.00 -6.99
CA GLY A 266 -22.95 35.95 -7.62
C GLY A 266 -24.04 36.59 -6.75
N GLU A 267 -23.97 36.42 -5.42
CA GLU A 267 -24.93 36.97 -4.48
C GLU A 267 -24.68 38.45 -4.14
N SER A 268 -23.42 38.92 -4.27
CA SER A 268 -23.01 40.24 -3.77
C SER A 268 -22.78 41.31 -4.85
N TRP A 269 -22.55 40.95 -6.12
CA TRP A 269 -22.07 41.90 -7.13
C TRP A 269 -22.96 43.13 -7.40
N ARG A 270 -24.29 43.01 -7.25
CA ARG A 270 -25.22 44.16 -7.38
C ARG A 270 -25.35 44.96 -6.09
N ASN A 271 -25.51 44.26 -4.97
CA ASN A 271 -26.06 44.86 -3.74
C ASN A 271 -25.01 45.07 -2.64
N ASN A 272 -23.84 44.45 -2.74
CA ASN A 272 -22.77 44.53 -1.74
C ASN A 272 -21.40 44.45 -2.43
N LYS A 273 -21.00 45.56 -3.07
CA LYS A 273 -19.75 45.62 -3.83
C LYS A 273 -18.51 45.37 -2.96
N GLN A 274 -18.52 45.80 -1.70
CA GLN A 274 -17.41 45.58 -0.76
C GLN A 274 -17.20 44.10 -0.46
N LEU A 275 -18.28 43.32 -0.31
CA LEU A 275 -18.18 41.86 -0.17
C LEU A 275 -17.74 41.21 -1.49
N MET A 276 -18.28 41.66 -2.62
CA MET A 276 -17.87 41.15 -3.93
C MET A 276 -16.37 41.35 -4.18
N GLU A 277 -15.82 42.52 -3.86
CA GLU A 277 -14.39 42.82 -4.04
C GLU A 277 -13.47 41.88 -3.25
N LYS A 278 -13.93 41.31 -2.13
CA LYS A 278 -13.16 40.33 -1.37
C LYS A 278 -12.94 39.03 -2.14
N THR A 279 -13.72 38.75 -3.18
CA THR A 279 -13.55 37.57 -4.05
C THR A 279 -12.37 37.72 -5.00
N ILE A 280 -11.94 38.95 -5.32
CA ILE A 280 -10.90 39.23 -6.31
C ILE A 280 -9.56 38.55 -5.94
N PRO A 281 -9.03 38.68 -4.70
CA PRO A 281 -7.80 38.00 -4.30
C PRO A 281 -7.85 36.47 -4.44
N VAL A 282 -9.00 35.86 -4.16
CA VAL A 282 -9.18 34.41 -4.26
C VAL A 282 -9.19 33.97 -5.72
N PHE A 283 -9.88 34.69 -6.61
CA PHE A 283 -9.84 34.38 -8.04
C PHE A 283 -8.45 34.60 -8.66
N ARG A 284 -7.71 35.64 -8.24
CA ARG A 284 -6.31 35.84 -8.65
C ARG A 284 -5.43 34.64 -8.27
N ALA A 285 -5.58 34.13 -7.05
CA ALA A 285 -4.85 32.96 -6.59
C ALA A 285 -5.26 31.68 -7.35
N LEU A 286 -6.55 31.49 -7.65
CA LEU A 286 -7.03 30.36 -8.46
C LEU A 286 -6.52 30.40 -9.91
N VAL A 287 -6.46 31.58 -10.53
CA VAL A 287 -5.84 31.77 -11.86
C VAL A 287 -4.36 31.41 -11.80
N LYS A 288 -3.63 31.92 -10.79
CA LYS A 288 -2.20 31.63 -10.63
C LYS A 288 -1.92 30.15 -10.34
N ALA A 289 -2.84 29.45 -9.69
CA ALA A 289 -2.75 28.01 -9.41
C ALA A 289 -3.06 27.11 -10.62
N ASP A 290 -3.41 27.69 -11.77
CA ASP A 290 -3.69 27.01 -13.04
C ASP A 290 -2.81 27.57 -14.18
N PRO A 291 -1.49 27.34 -14.14
CA PRO A 291 -0.56 27.87 -15.15
C PRO A 291 -0.77 27.30 -16.55
N ASP A 292 -1.41 26.12 -16.64
CA ASP A 292 -1.73 25.47 -17.91
C ASP A 292 -2.99 26.05 -18.57
N GLY A 293 -3.69 26.97 -17.89
CA GLY A 293 -4.89 27.63 -18.40
C GLY A 293 -6.01 26.63 -18.71
N ARG A 294 -6.29 25.69 -17.81
CA ARG A 294 -7.30 24.64 -18.02
C ARG A 294 -8.71 25.11 -17.67
N PHE A 295 -8.84 26.09 -16.77
CA PHE A 295 -10.12 26.50 -16.20
C PHE A 295 -10.48 27.94 -16.59
N HIS A 296 -11.12 28.10 -17.75
CA HIS A 296 -11.60 29.43 -18.22
C HIS A 296 -12.47 30.17 -17.20
N MET A 297 -13.17 29.44 -16.33
CA MET A 297 -14.06 30.01 -15.33
C MET A 297 -13.33 30.89 -14.33
N ASN A 298 -12.09 30.55 -13.95
CA ASN A 298 -11.29 31.33 -13.01
C ASN A 298 -11.05 32.74 -13.56
N HIS A 299 -10.57 32.80 -14.80
CA HIS A 299 -10.39 34.05 -15.55
C HIS A 299 -11.71 34.80 -15.76
N GLY A 300 -12.78 34.09 -16.13
CA GLY A 300 -14.10 34.69 -16.35
C GLY A 300 -14.66 35.37 -15.11
N GLN A 301 -14.64 34.69 -13.96
CA GLN A 301 -15.12 35.26 -12.70
C GLN A 301 -14.23 36.39 -12.19
N LEU A 302 -12.90 36.29 -12.36
CA LEU A 302 -11.99 37.38 -12.05
C LEU A 302 -12.31 38.62 -12.89
N GLY A 303 -12.45 38.44 -14.21
CA GLY A 303 -12.80 39.51 -15.14
C GLY A 303 -14.13 40.18 -14.79
N PHE A 304 -15.14 39.39 -14.41
CA PHE A 304 -16.39 39.96 -13.94
C PHE A 304 -16.23 40.76 -12.63
N ALA A 305 -15.51 40.23 -11.65
CA ALA A 305 -15.31 40.90 -10.37
C ALA A 305 -14.52 42.22 -10.51
N LEU A 306 -13.48 42.23 -11.35
CA LEU A 306 -12.68 43.43 -11.66
C LEU A 306 -13.49 44.52 -12.38
N LYS A 307 -14.47 44.11 -13.20
CA LYS A 307 -15.39 45.02 -13.87
C LYS A 307 -16.47 45.55 -12.91
N ASP A 308 -16.96 44.72 -12.00
CA ASP A 308 -18.11 45.04 -11.14
C ASP A 308 -17.75 45.82 -9.86
N LYS A 309 -16.45 45.89 -9.50
CA LYS A 309 -16.00 46.58 -8.28
C LYS A 309 -16.35 48.07 -8.27
N VAL A 310 -16.23 48.71 -7.11
CA VAL A 310 -16.63 50.13 -6.91
C VAL A 310 -15.90 51.04 -7.89
N THR A 311 -14.61 50.82 -8.07
CA THR A 311 -13.77 51.48 -9.08
C THR A 311 -13.28 50.42 -10.06
N PRO A 312 -13.98 50.21 -11.20
CA PRO A 312 -13.65 49.14 -12.13
C PRO A 312 -12.21 49.18 -12.64
N GLU A 313 -11.57 48.01 -12.66
CA GLU A 313 -10.24 47.80 -13.26
C GLU A 313 -10.43 47.31 -14.70
N TRP A 314 -10.86 48.21 -15.60
CA TRP A 314 -11.29 47.85 -16.95
C TRP A 314 -10.24 47.13 -17.79
N GLU A 315 -8.97 47.53 -17.70
CA GLU A 315 -7.88 46.91 -18.46
C GLU A 315 -7.64 45.46 -18.02
N ASP A 316 -7.60 45.22 -16.71
CA ASP A 316 -7.37 43.88 -16.18
C ASP A 316 -8.60 43.00 -16.38
N ALA A 317 -9.81 43.54 -16.21
CA ALA A 317 -11.04 42.84 -16.58
C ALA A 317 -11.04 42.42 -18.06
N LEU A 318 -10.60 43.30 -18.97
CA LEU A 318 -10.49 43.00 -20.40
C LEU A 318 -9.52 41.84 -20.67
N LYS A 319 -8.34 41.85 -20.04
CA LYS A 319 -7.33 40.79 -20.19
C LYS A 319 -7.89 39.45 -19.71
N GLU A 320 -8.47 39.42 -18.53
CA GLU A 320 -9.01 38.21 -17.91
C GLU A 320 -10.17 37.62 -18.71
N LEU A 321 -11.11 38.45 -19.18
CA LEU A 321 -12.21 37.98 -20.04
C LEU A 321 -11.71 37.48 -21.40
N THR A 322 -10.64 38.07 -21.93
CA THR A 322 -10.01 37.58 -23.16
C THR A 322 -9.38 36.22 -22.94
N CYS A 323 -8.60 36.05 -21.86
CA CYS A 323 -8.02 34.75 -21.49
C CYS A 323 -9.11 33.68 -21.29
N ALA A 324 -10.22 34.03 -20.64
CA ALA A 324 -11.35 33.12 -20.47
C ALA A 324 -11.93 32.65 -21.81
N ILE A 325 -12.08 33.56 -22.78
CA ILE A 325 -12.56 33.22 -24.13
C ILE A 325 -11.57 32.33 -24.87
N ASP A 326 -10.27 32.63 -24.77
CA ASP A 326 -9.21 31.88 -25.43
C ASP A 326 -9.12 30.44 -24.89
N ILE A 327 -9.19 30.27 -23.56
CA ILE A 327 -9.18 28.94 -22.91
C ILE A 327 -10.46 28.15 -23.25
N ARG A 328 -11.63 28.79 -23.21
CA ARG A 328 -12.91 28.15 -23.57
C ARG A 328 -12.91 27.68 -25.02
N GLY A 329 -12.21 28.40 -25.90
CA GLY A 329 -12.11 28.10 -27.32
C GLY A 329 -13.47 28.07 -28.02
N GLY A 330 -13.63 27.14 -28.96
CA GLY A 330 -14.85 26.97 -29.77
C GLY A 330 -16.02 26.28 -29.05
N ASN A 331 -15.82 25.76 -27.83
CA ASN A 331 -16.88 25.12 -27.05
C ASN A 331 -17.75 26.18 -26.39
N LYS A 332 -18.74 26.65 -27.15
CA LYS A 332 -19.59 27.77 -26.77
C LYS A 332 -20.90 27.30 -26.13
N GLU A 333 -20.81 26.76 -24.93
CA GLU A 333 -21.96 26.40 -24.09
C GLU A 333 -22.70 27.65 -23.54
N GLU A 334 -24.00 27.50 -23.26
CA GLU A 334 -24.87 28.54 -22.71
C GLU A 334 -24.41 28.96 -21.30
N GLY A 335 -24.44 30.25 -20.96
CA GLY A 335 -23.89 30.78 -19.70
C GLY A 335 -22.40 31.14 -19.71
N TRP A 336 -21.63 30.70 -20.71
CA TRP A 336 -20.22 31.08 -20.88
C TRP A 336 -20.00 32.25 -21.83
N ARG A 337 -21.03 32.67 -22.57
CA ARG A 337 -20.98 33.84 -23.47
C ARG A 337 -21.22 35.19 -22.78
N TYR A 338 -21.38 35.17 -21.45
CA TYR A 338 -21.24 36.36 -20.62
C TYR A 338 -19.84 36.99 -20.73
N TYR A 339 -18.83 36.24 -21.17
CA TYR A 339 -17.49 36.79 -21.35
C TYR A 339 -17.47 37.88 -22.43
N GLU A 340 -18.01 37.61 -23.61
CA GLU A 340 -18.06 38.56 -24.72
C GLU A 340 -18.87 39.80 -24.37
N PHE A 341 -20.06 39.61 -23.81
CA PHE A 341 -20.90 40.73 -23.36
C PHE A 341 -20.16 41.65 -22.36
N ASN A 342 -19.52 41.07 -21.34
CA ASN A 342 -18.77 41.87 -20.37
C ASN A 342 -17.46 42.44 -20.95
N ARG A 343 -16.85 41.75 -21.92
CA ARG A 343 -15.66 42.24 -22.64
C ARG A 343 -16.01 43.44 -23.51
N ALA A 344 -17.18 43.46 -24.15
CA ALA A 344 -17.70 44.62 -24.87
C ALA A 344 -17.84 45.83 -23.94
N ILE A 345 -18.40 45.65 -22.74
CA ILE A 345 -18.51 46.72 -21.72
C ILE A 345 -17.12 47.26 -21.37
N CYS A 346 -16.13 46.38 -21.14
CA CYS A 346 -14.76 46.81 -20.85
C CYS A 346 -14.15 47.61 -22.00
N ARG A 347 -14.31 47.15 -23.25
CA ARG A 347 -13.83 47.84 -24.46
C ARG A 347 -14.46 49.23 -24.61
N ILE A 348 -15.76 49.35 -24.39
CA ILE A 348 -16.48 50.64 -24.44
C ILE A 348 -15.94 51.61 -23.40
N ASN A 349 -15.73 51.16 -22.16
CA ASN A 349 -15.25 52.04 -21.09
C ASN A 349 -13.77 52.43 -21.24
N LEU A 350 -12.97 51.62 -21.93
CA LEU A 350 -11.58 51.94 -22.25
C LEU A 350 -11.45 52.88 -23.46
N ASP A 351 -12.44 52.92 -24.35
CA ASP A 351 -12.40 53.74 -25.54
C ASP A 351 -12.36 55.24 -25.22
N GLU A 352 -11.24 55.89 -25.54
CA GLU A 352 -11.06 57.33 -25.37
C GLU A 352 -12.00 58.15 -26.26
N ALA A 353 -12.31 57.67 -27.46
CA ALA A 353 -13.23 58.38 -28.35
C ALA A 353 -14.62 58.44 -27.72
N PHE A 354 -15.15 57.29 -27.27
CA PHE A 354 -16.42 57.20 -26.56
C PHE A 354 -16.45 58.09 -25.31
N ARG A 355 -15.40 58.05 -24.47
CA ARG A 355 -15.29 58.92 -23.28
C ARG A 355 -15.29 60.41 -23.61
N ASN A 356 -14.81 60.78 -24.79
CA ASN A 356 -14.84 62.15 -25.30
C ASN A 356 -16.06 62.44 -26.19
N ASN A 357 -17.09 61.59 -26.20
CA ASN A 357 -18.31 61.75 -27.00
C ASN A 357 -18.04 61.80 -28.53
N HIS A 358 -17.07 61.01 -29.00
CA HIS A 358 -16.73 60.82 -30.42
C HIS A 358 -16.91 59.36 -30.85
N PRO A 359 -17.22 59.09 -32.14
CA PRO A 359 -17.32 57.72 -32.65
C PRO A 359 -16.00 56.95 -32.47
N SER A 360 -16.11 55.67 -32.14
CA SER A 360 -14.95 54.80 -31.92
C SER A 360 -14.13 54.63 -33.19
N ALA A 361 -12.82 54.48 -33.03
CA ALA A 361 -11.94 54.13 -34.14
C ALA A 361 -12.41 52.83 -34.81
N PRO A 362 -12.31 52.68 -36.15
CA PRO A 362 -12.79 51.50 -36.87
C PRO A 362 -12.40 50.13 -36.28
N PRO A 363 -11.14 49.89 -35.82
CA PRO A 363 -10.78 48.60 -35.22
C PRO A 363 -11.46 48.37 -33.86
N VAL A 364 -11.59 49.40 -33.03
CA VAL A 364 -12.27 49.33 -31.72
C VAL A 364 -13.75 49.04 -31.93
N ARG A 365 -14.38 49.75 -32.88
CA ARG A 365 -15.78 49.54 -33.24
C ARG A 365 -16.04 48.12 -33.72
N LYS A 366 -15.18 47.60 -34.62
CA LYS A 366 -15.29 46.23 -35.12
C LYS A 366 -15.21 45.19 -34.00
N ALA A 367 -14.30 45.39 -33.04
CA ALA A 367 -14.13 44.48 -31.90
C ALA A 367 -15.34 44.48 -30.95
N ILE A 368 -15.90 45.65 -30.64
CA ILE A 368 -17.10 45.78 -29.80
C ILE A 368 -18.31 45.15 -30.49
N VAL A 369 -18.53 45.43 -31.78
CA VAL A 369 -19.61 44.80 -32.57
C VAL A 369 -19.47 43.28 -32.56
N ALA A 370 -18.27 42.73 -32.72
CA ALA A 370 -18.06 41.28 -32.71
C ALA A 370 -18.47 40.65 -31.38
N ASP A 371 -18.12 41.26 -30.24
CA ASP A 371 -18.53 40.78 -28.92
C ASP A 371 -20.06 40.88 -28.73
N LEU A 372 -20.69 41.98 -29.17
CA LEU A 372 -22.14 42.17 -29.07
C LEU A 372 -22.92 41.18 -29.96
N LYS A 373 -22.39 40.82 -31.14
CA LYS A 373 -22.96 39.76 -31.99
C LYS A 373 -22.98 38.40 -31.30
N GLU A 374 -21.86 38.05 -30.66
CA GLU A 374 -21.79 36.79 -29.89
C GLU A 374 -22.76 36.77 -28.70
N ALA A 375 -23.00 37.92 -28.08
CA ALA A 375 -23.98 38.07 -27.01
C ALA A 375 -25.43 37.96 -27.50
N ILE A 376 -25.80 38.60 -28.63
CA ILE A 376 -27.15 38.51 -29.20
C ILE A 376 -27.49 37.11 -29.69
N ALA A 377 -26.51 36.40 -30.28
CA ALA A 377 -26.72 35.01 -30.67
C ALA A 377 -27.13 34.09 -29.49
N HIS A 378 -27.02 34.59 -28.25
CA HIS A 378 -27.34 33.90 -26.98
C HIS A 378 -28.42 34.63 -26.18
N ASP A 379 -29.27 35.40 -26.87
CA ASP A 379 -30.46 36.03 -26.33
C ASP A 379 -30.21 37.09 -25.23
N PHE A 380 -29.09 37.80 -25.32
CA PHE A 380 -28.77 38.90 -24.38
C PHE A 380 -29.40 40.23 -24.78
N THR A 381 -30.47 40.20 -25.57
CA THR A 381 -31.16 41.39 -26.09
C THR A 381 -31.58 42.33 -24.96
N ASP A 382 -32.17 41.78 -23.89
CA ASP A 382 -32.61 42.56 -22.73
C ASP A 382 -31.44 43.17 -21.96
N LEU A 383 -30.33 42.44 -21.82
CA LEU A 383 -29.14 42.90 -21.12
C LEU A 383 -28.43 44.03 -21.89
N ILE A 384 -28.40 43.94 -23.21
CA ILE A 384 -27.88 44.98 -24.09
C ILE A 384 -28.79 46.22 -24.03
N GLY A 385 -30.11 46.03 -24.09
CA GLY A 385 -31.10 47.11 -23.99
C GLY A 385 -31.05 47.84 -22.65
N ALA A 386 -30.79 47.14 -21.56
CA ALA A 386 -30.73 47.71 -20.21
C ALA A 386 -29.38 48.39 -19.88
N ASN A 387 -28.33 48.22 -20.68
CA ASN A 387 -27.01 48.77 -20.38
C ASN A 387 -26.80 50.16 -21.01
N GLU A 388 -26.82 51.20 -20.18
CA GLU A 388 -26.70 52.60 -20.61
C GLU A 388 -25.45 52.88 -21.46
N ASN A 389 -24.30 52.34 -21.07
CA ASN A 389 -23.04 52.54 -21.81
C ASN A 389 -23.08 51.89 -23.19
N ILE A 390 -23.65 50.69 -23.30
CA ILE A 390 -23.81 50.02 -24.60
C ILE A 390 -24.78 50.83 -25.49
N GLN A 391 -25.91 51.28 -24.94
CA GLN A 391 -26.88 52.07 -25.69
C GLN A 391 -26.30 53.40 -26.18
N ALA A 392 -25.61 54.13 -25.29
CA ALA A 392 -24.92 55.37 -25.65
C ALA A 392 -23.85 55.12 -26.73
N TRP A 393 -23.06 54.06 -26.58
CA TRP A 393 -22.02 53.70 -27.53
C TRP A 393 -22.59 53.33 -28.91
N MET A 394 -23.67 52.56 -28.95
CA MET A 394 -24.38 52.16 -30.17
C MET A 394 -24.93 53.38 -30.92
N GLN A 395 -25.57 54.31 -30.21
CA GLN A 395 -26.08 55.55 -30.78
C GLN A 395 -24.95 56.38 -31.41
N LEU A 396 -23.82 56.50 -30.73
CA LEU A 396 -22.68 57.30 -31.17
C LEU A 396 -21.96 56.72 -32.40
N ASN A 397 -21.99 55.40 -32.54
CA ASN A 397 -21.32 54.67 -33.62
C ASN A 397 -22.25 54.31 -34.79
N HIS A 398 -23.53 54.74 -34.72
CA HIS A 398 -24.57 54.37 -35.67
C HIS A 398 -24.71 52.85 -35.85
N VAL A 399 -24.63 52.11 -34.74
CA VAL A 399 -24.84 50.66 -34.69
C VAL A 399 -26.23 50.39 -34.13
N SER A 400 -27.08 49.70 -34.89
CA SER A 400 -28.42 49.30 -34.49
C SER A 400 -28.45 47.86 -33.95
N MET A 401 -29.53 47.48 -33.26
CA MET A 401 -29.75 46.09 -32.87
C MET A 401 -29.75 45.12 -34.07
N ALA A 402 -30.18 45.58 -35.25
CA ALA A 402 -30.15 44.77 -36.46
C ALA A 402 -28.71 44.48 -36.93
N ASP A 403 -27.79 45.44 -36.77
CA ASP A 403 -26.38 45.28 -37.19
C ASP A 403 -25.63 44.25 -36.36
N ILE A 404 -26.06 44.02 -35.11
CA ILE A 404 -25.50 43.03 -34.18
C ILE A 404 -26.33 41.74 -34.09
N ALA A 405 -27.50 41.67 -34.74
CA ALA A 405 -28.30 40.45 -34.87
C ALA A 405 -28.01 39.66 -36.15
N ALA A 406 -27.47 40.32 -37.17
CA ALA A 406 -26.98 39.72 -38.42
C ALA A 406 -25.54 39.20 -38.27
#